data_AF-A0A7W5GAR1-F1
#
_entry.id   AF-A0A7W5GAR1-F1
#
_cell.length_a   1.000
_cell.length_b   1.000
_cell.length_c   1.000
_cell.angle_alpha   90.00
_cell.angle_beta   90.00
_cell.angle_gamma   90.00
#
_symmetry.space_group_name_H-M   'P 1'
#
loop_
_entity.id
_entity.type
_entity.pdbx_description
1 polymer ?
#
loop_
_entity_poly.entity_id
_entity_poly.type
_entity_poly.pdbx_seq_one_letter_code
_entity_poly.pdbx_strand_id
1 'polypeptide(L)'
;MRNIIISGILATGLLLSPISAHAAITKLDGGKLIAGRVFVPIRETGVTLGAKINWDSKTKTASLEKDEKKLIAKVGPFVKLIDGRVYVQLREVSSIFFANDPFGWDSATLTAGNSNLMSSVAPLQTSEALKITSNAISKKKEWVHLLEKADNEELSGSLTWDGLDTFKVVYSVEWHVYEAYTTGTIEVKMKKSGSKWIPSSFNYRESWGVIMP
;
A
#
# COMPACT_ATOMS: atom_id res chain seq x y z
N MET A 1 -13.50 -3.31 28.66
CA MET A 1 -12.41 -2.72 27.86
C MET A 1 -13.06 -1.83 26.81
N ARG A 2 -12.80 -0.52 26.81
CA ARG A 2 -13.37 0.43 25.82
C ARG A 2 -12.79 0.12 24.44
N ASN A 3 -13.63 0.06 23.40
CA ASN A 3 -13.21 -0.20 22.02
C ASN A 3 -12.72 1.12 21.41
N ILE A 4 -11.41 1.29 21.27
CA ILE A 4 -10.82 2.43 20.55
C ILE A 4 -10.76 2.10 19.07
N ILE A 5 -11.26 2.99 18.22
CA ILE A 5 -11.21 2.85 16.76
C ILE A 5 -9.83 3.34 16.30
N ILE A 6 -9.07 2.45 15.67
CA ILE A 6 -7.81 2.80 14.99
C ILE A 6 -8.14 3.01 13.52
N SER A 7 -7.94 4.22 13.03
CA SER A 7 -8.15 4.56 11.64
C SER A 7 -6.84 4.55 10.90
N GLY A 8 -6.80 3.82 9.79
CA GLY A 8 -5.63 3.72 8.95
C GLY A 8 -5.63 4.80 7.88
N ILE A 9 -4.75 5.78 8.01
CA ILE A 9 -4.44 6.73 6.95
C ILE A 9 -3.19 6.20 6.25
N LEU A 10 -3.26 5.95 4.94
CA LEU A 10 -2.02 5.77 4.16
C LEU A 10 -1.22 7.07 4.28
N ALA A 11 0.08 6.99 4.59
CA ALA A 11 0.95 8.16 4.57
C ALA A 11 1.12 8.63 3.12
N THR A 12 0.08 9.26 2.57
CA THR A 12 0.15 9.98 1.32
C THR A 12 0.81 11.31 1.64
N GLY A 13 1.93 11.59 0.98
CA GLY A 13 2.24 12.97 0.68
C GLY A 13 1.04 13.54 -0.07
N LEU A 14 0.22 14.33 0.62
CA LEU A 14 -0.81 15.14 0.00
C LEU A 14 -0.11 16.20 -0.86
N LEU A 15 0.01 15.94 -2.15
CA LEU A 15 -0.31 16.94 -3.17
C LEU A 15 -1.39 16.34 -4.06
N LEU A 16 -2.60 16.23 -3.50
CA LEU A 16 -3.80 16.13 -4.30
C LEU A 16 -4.03 17.51 -4.92
N SER A 17 -3.63 17.69 -6.18
CA SER A 17 -4.46 18.49 -7.07
C SER A 17 -5.88 17.95 -6.99
N PRO A 18 -6.94 18.78 -7.03
CA PRO A 18 -8.31 18.30 -6.91
C PRO A 18 -8.58 17.35 -8.08
N ILE A 19 -8.52 16.05 -7.83
CA ILE A 19 -9.11 15.07 -8.73
C ILE A 19 -10.60 15.25 -8.53
N SER A 20 -11.18 16.12 -9.35
CA SER A 20 -12.61 16.15 -9.60
C SER A 20 -13.07 14.70 -9.72
N ALA A 21 -14.04 14.31 -8.89
CA ALA A 21 -14.73 13.04 -8.99
C ALA A 21 -14.99 12.73 -10.46
N HIS A 22 -14.33 11.71 -11.05
CA HIS A 22 -14.68 10.97 -12.30
C HIS A 22 -13.54 9.98 -12.64
N ALA A 23 -13.42 8.92 -11.84
CA ALA A 23 -12.90 7.57 -12.12
C ALA A 23 -12.35 7.02 -10.80
N ALA A 24 -12.99 5.98 -10.25
CA ALA A 24 -12.34 5.20 -9.20
C ALA A 24 -11.02 4.68 -9.79
N ILE A 25 -9.90 5.11 -9.20
CA ILE A 25 -8.58 4.60 -9.58
C ILE A 25 -8.64 3.08 -9.59
N THR A 26 -8.35 2.46 -10.74
CA THR A 26 -8.51 1.00 -10.84
C THR A 26 -7.30 0.31 -10.24
N LYS A 27 -7.51 -0.29 -9.07
CA LYS A 27 -6.52 -1.08 -8.34
C LYS A 27 -6.61 -2.54 -8.76
N LEU A 28 -5.50 -3.07 -9.26
CA LEU A 28 -5.31 -4.49 -9.53
C LEU A 28 -4.81 -5.20 -8.28
N ASP A 29 -5.53 -6.24 -7.87
CA ASP A 29 -5.12 -7.14 -6.79
C ASP A 29 -4.15 -8.22 -7.28
N GLY A 30 -3.40 -8.79 -6.34
CA GLY A 30 -2.53 -9.94 -6.60
C GLY A 30 -1.22 -9.62 -7.32
N GLY A 31 -0.80 -8.35 -7.33
CA GLY A 31 0.50 -7.94 -7.83
C GLY A 31 1.65 -8.68 -7.14
N LYS A 32 2.73 -8.94 -7.89
CA LYS A 32 3.95 -9.60 -7.38
C LYS A 32 5.18 -8.81 -7.79
N LEU A 33 6.06 -8.54 -6.83
CA LEU A 33 7.38 -7.96 -7.09
C LEU A 33 8.38 -9.09 -7.33
N ILE A 34 8.93 -9.16 -8.54
CA ILE A 34 9.85 -10.22 -8.97
C ILE A 34 11.03 -9.57 -9.68
N ALA A 35 12.23 -9.76 -9.14
CA ALA A 35 13.46 -9.19 -9.70
C ALA A 35 13.34 -7.68 -10.01
N GLY A 36 12.78 -6.90 -9.07
CA GLY A 36 12.62 -5.45 -9.19
C GLY A 36 11.50 -4.99 -10.14
N ARG A 37 10.65 -5.90 -10.62
CA ARG A 37 9.54 -5.59 -11.54
C ARG A 37 8.21 -6.04 -10.94
N VAL A 38 7.19 -5.22 -11.13
CA VAL A 38 5.82 -5.56 -10.73
C VAL A 38 5.12 -6.31 -11.86
N PHE A 39 4.60 -7.48 -11.52
CA PHE A 39 3.80 -8.32 -12.38
C PHE A 39 2.38 -8.42 -11.84
N VAL A 40 1.40 -8.38 -12.73
CA VAL A 40 -0.02 -8.48 -12.41
C VAL A 40 -0.66 -9.67 -13.13
N PRO A 41 -1.67 -10.32 -12.54
CA PRO A 41 -2.41 -11.37 -13.22
C PRO A 41 -3.04 -10.87 -14.53
N ILE A 42 -2.85 -11.61 -15.63
CA ILE A 42 -3.32 -11.16 -16.95
C ILE A 42 -4.85 -11.08 -17.04
N ARG A 43 -5.56 -11.96 -16.33
CA ARG A 43 -7.03 -12.03 -16.40
C ARG A 43 -7.65 -10.78 -15.77
N GLU A 44 -7.21 -10.44 -14.57
CA GLU A 44 -7.63 -9.27 -13.80
C GLU A 44 -7.28 -8.00 -14.59
N THR A 45 -6.07 -7.95 -15.15
CA THR A 45 -5.63 -6.85 -16.02
C THR A 45 -6.55 -6.70 -17.24
N GLY A 46 -6.86 -7.78 -17.95
CA GLY A 46 -7.73 -7.71 -19.13
C GLY A 46 -9.17 -7.32 -18.79
N VAL A 47 -9.73 -7.82 -17.68
CA VAL A 47 -11.05 -7.41 -17.19
C VAL A 47 -11.07 -5.92 -16.88
N THR A 48 -10.08 -5.41 -16.13
CA THR A 48 -9.93 -3.99 -15.82
C THR A 48 -9.84 -3.13 -17.08
N LEU A 49 -9.09 -3.58 -18.07
CA LEU A 49 -8.94 -2.84 -19.32
C LEU A 49 -10.17 -2.95 -20.22
N GLY A 50 -11.05 -3.93 -20.02
CA GLY A 50 -12.05 -4.33 -21.01
C GLY A 50 -11.40 -4.91 -22.27
N ALA A 51 -10.23 -5.53 -22.13
CA ALA A 51 -9.45 -6.12 -23.21
C ALA A 51 -9.80 -7.59 -23.42
N LYS A 52 -9.78 -8.04 -24.66
CA LYS A 52 -9.82 -9.47 -24.99
C LYS A 52 -8.53 -10.13 -24.54
N ILE A 53 -8.64 -11.19 -23.75
CA ILE A 53 -7.52 -11.96 -23.21
C ILE A 53 -7.39 -13.26 -24.00
N ASN A 54 -6.16 -13.64 -24.37
CA ASN A 54 -5.88 -14.97 -24.92
C ASN A 54 -4.60 -15.56 -24.31
N TRP A 55 -4.61 -16.87 -24.12
CA TRP A 55 -3.42 -17.64 -23.70
C TRP A 55 -3.28 -18.85 -24.61
N ASP A 56 -2.17 -18.90 -25.34
CA ASP A 56 -1.77 -20.06 -26.12
C ASP A 56 -0.80 -20.92 -25.28
N SER A 57 -1.31 -22.07 -24.82
CA SER A 57 -0.55 -23.00 -23.98
C SER A 57 0.56 -23.74 -24.73
N LYS A 58 0.45 -23.86 -26.06
CA LYS A 58 1.44 -24.52 -26.94
C LYS A 58 2.62 -23.60 -27.17
N THR A 59 2.37 -22.33 -27.48
CA THR A 59 3.44 -21.34 -27.72
C THR A 59 3.89 -20.60 -26.47
N LYS A 60 3.18 -20.78 -25.34
CA LYS A 60 3.39 -20.06 -24.07
C LYS A 60 3.28 -18.55 -24.25
N THR A 61 2.27 -18.13 -25.00
CA THR A 61 2.06 -16.74 -25.40
C THR A 61 0.78 -16.21 -24.79
N ALA A 62 0.88 -15.07 -24.12
CA ALA A 62 -0.24 -14.34 -23.57
C ALA A 62 -0.52 -13.11 -24.43
N SER A 63 -1.79 -12.77 -24.66
CA SER A 63 -2.14 -11.51 -25.30
C SER A 63 -3.31 -10.78 -24.63
N LEU A 64 -3.23 -9.45 -24.72
CA LEU A 64 -4.30 -8.50 -24.38
C LEU A 64 -4.56 -7.64 -25.60
N GLU A 65 -5.81 -7.54 -26.02
CA GLU A 65 -6.23 -6.79 -27.20
C GLU A 65 -7.39 -5.86 -26.83
N LYS A 66 -7.22 -4.56 -27.08
CA LYS A 66 -8.29 -3.56 -26.96
C LYS A 66 -8.09 -2.49 -28.02
N ASP A 67 -9.13 -2.23 -28.82
CA ASP A 67 -9.07 -1.31 -29.96
C ASP A 67 -7.89 -1.67 -30.88
N GLU A 68 -7.03 -0.70 -31.21
CA GLU A 68 -5.81 -0.91 -32.01
C GLU A 68 -4.60 -1.36 -31.17
N LYS A 69 -4.75 -1.45 -29.84
CA LYS A 69 -3.66 -1.75 -28.91
C LYS A 69 -3.59 -3.24 -28.60
N LYS A 70 -2.40 -3.79 -28.74
CA LYS A 70 -2.15 -5.22 -28.55
C LYS A 70 -0.85 -5.46 -27.80
N LEU A 71 -0.96 -6.13 -26.65
CA LEU A 71 0.17 -6.77 -25.99
C LEU A 71 0.21 -8.22 -26.45
N ILE A 72 1.33 -8.67 -27.02
CA ILE A 72 1.63 -10.08 -27.23
C ILE A 72 2.95 -10.35 -26.52
N ALA A 73 2.94 -11.23 -25.53
CA ALA A 73 4.14 -11.52 -24.76
C ALA A 73 4.26 -13.01 -24.47
N LYS A 74 5.45 -13.55 -24.78
CA LYS A 74 5.82 -14.93 -24.50
C LYS A 74 6.38 -15.04 -23.08
N VAL A 75 6.21 -16.20 -22.43
CA VAL A 75 6.86 -16.51 -21.15
C VAL A 75 8.36 -16.19 -21.22
N GLY A 76 8.84 -15.42 -20.25
CA GLY A 76 10.17 -14.84 -20.29
C GLY A 76 10.34 -13.63 -19.37
N PRO A 77 11.05 -12.56 -19.80
CA PRO A 77 11.25 -11.36 -18.98
C PRO A 77 9.96 -10.62 -18.63
N PHE A 78 8.96 -10.64 -19.52
CA PHE A 78 7.74 -9.84 -19.41
C PHE A 78 6.49 -10.65 -19.01
N VAL A 79 6.57 -11.99 -19.08
CA VAL A 79 5.47 -12.89 -18.71
C VAL A 79 6.00 -14.01 -17.81
N LYS A 80 5.33 -14.23 -16.69
CA LYS A 80 5.62 -15.30 -15.72
C LYS A 80 4.44 -16.25 -15.62
N LEU A 81 4.73 -17.53 -15.39
CA LEU A 81 3.73 -18.52 -14.99
C LEU A 81 4.01 -18.87 -13.52
N ILE A 82 3.07 -18.55 -12.64
CA ILE A 82 3.20 -18.71 -11.19
C ILE A 82 1.94 -19.41 -10.70
N ASP A 83 2.10 -20.60 -10.12
CA ASP A 83 0.99 -21.41 -9.61
C ASP A 83 -0.13 -21.63 -10.66
N GLY A 84 0.26 -21.87 -11.91
CA GLY A 84 -0.66 -22.07 -13.03
C GLY A 84 -1.34 -20.79 -13.55
N ARG A 85 -1.05 -19.62 -12.97
CA ARG A 85 -1.58 -18.32 -13.39
C ARG A 85 -0.55 -17.55 -14.21
N VAL A 86 -1.03 -16.88 -15.26
CA VAL A 86 -0.20 -16.05 -16.14
C VAL A 86 -0.15 -14.63 -15.60
N TYR A 87 1.07 -14.12 -15.48
CA TYR A 87 1.39 -12.80 -14.97
C TYR A 87 2.11 -12.00 -16.05
N VAL A 88 1.70 -10.75 -16.26
CA VAL A 88 2.31 -9.81 -17.21
C VAL A 88 2.96 -8.65 -16.45
N GLN A 89 4.06 -8.12 -16.97
CA GLN A 89 4.73 -6.97 -16.36
C GLN A 89 3.85 -5.72 -16.47
N LEU A 90 3.52 -5.11 -15.33
CA LEU A 90 2.58 -3.99 -15.25
C LEU A 90 3.05 -2.76 -16.03
N ARG A 91 4.37 -2.48 -16.02
CA ARG A 91 4.95 -1.38 -16.80
C ARG A 91 4.72 -1.52 -18.31
N GLU A 92 4.79 -2.73 -18.85
CA GLU A 92 4.57 -2.98 -20.29
C GLU A 92 3.10 -2.83 -20.67
N VAL A 93 2.20 -3.26 -19.77
CA VAL A 93 0.76 -2.99 -19.94
C VAL A 93 0.54 -1.47 -19.95
N SER A 94 1.13 -0.74 -19.00
CA SER A 94 1.02 0.71 -18.94
C SER A 94 1.56 1.40 -20.19
N SER A 95 2.73 1.02 -20.70
CA SER A 95 3.34 1.67 -21.85
C SER A 95 2.51 1.50 -23.14
N ILE A 96 1.83 0.35 -23.28
CA ILE A 96 0.98 0.06 -24.45
C ILE A 96 -0.39 0.75 -24.30
N PHE A 97 -1.05 0.56 -23.16
CA PHE A 97 -2.43 1.00 -22.98
C PHE A 97 -2.56 2.47 -22.60
N PHE A 98 -1.53 3.06 -21.98
CA PHE A 98 -1.53 4.42 -21.45
C PHE A 98 -0.18 5.13 -21.71
N ALA A 99 0.28 5.14 -22.97
CA ALA A 99 1.61 5.62 -23.37
C ALA A 99 1.98 7.05 -22.87
N ASN A 100 0.99 7.93 -22.69
CA ASN A 100 1.18 9.32 -22.26
C ASN A 100 0.97 9.51 -20.75
N ASP A 101 0.73 8.45 -19.98
CA ASP A 101 0.50 8.49 -18.54
C ASP A 101 1.75 7.98 -17.79
N PRO A 102 2.47 8.86 -17.06
CA PRO A 102 3.72 8.50 -16.39
C PRO A 102 3.59 7.30 -15.45
N PHE A 103 4.52 6.35 -15.56
CA PHE A 103 4.57 5.17 -14.71
C PHE A 103 5.48 5.39 -13.49
N GLY A 104 4.90 5.33 -12.30
CA GLY A 104 5.58 5.53 -11.02
C GLY A 104 5.79 4.23 -10.22
N TRP A 105 6.73 4.32 -9.28
CA TRP A 105 6.91 3.38 -8.18
C TRP A 105 6.98 4.17 -6.88
N ASP A 106 6.11 3.82 -5.93
CA ASP A 106 6.15 4.32 -4.57
C ASP A 106 6.63 3.20 -3.65
N SER A 107 7.87 3.33 -3.17
CA SER A 107 8.49 2.39 -2.25
C SER A 107 7.85 2.38 -0.86
N ALA A 108 7.26 3.50 -0.42
CA ALA A 108 6.67 3.61 0.91
C ALA A 108 5.33 2.89 0.99
N THR A 109 4.57 2.81 -0.10
CA THR A 109 3.31 2.07 -0.18
C THR A 109 3.44 0.74 -0.92
N LEU A 110 4.61 0.44 -1.48
CA LEU A 110 4.88 -0.68 -2.39
C LEU A 110 3.86 -0.72 -3.53
N THR A 111 3.63 0.42 -4.16
CA THR A 111 2.64 0.56 -5.24
C THR A 111 3.32 0.95 -6.53
N ALA A 112 2.97 0.25 -7.62
CA ALA A 112 3.40 0.59 -8.97
C ALA A 112 2.18 0.91 -9.83
N GLY A 113 2.31 1.86 -10.75
CA GLY A 113 1.20 2.19 -11.63
C GLY A 113 1.27 3.59 -12.20
N ASN A 114 0.15 4.02 -12.75
CA ASN A 114 -0.10 5.36 -13.25
C ASN A 114 -1.51 5.81 -12.81
N SER A 115 -2.04 6.90 -13.38
CA SER A 115 -3.37 7.41 -12.98
C SER A 115 -4.53 6.49 -13.35
N ASN A 116 -4.35 5.57 -14.29
CA ASN A 116 -5.39 4.68 -14.81
C ASN A 116 -5.28 3.23 -14.28
N LEU A 117 -4.07 2.77 -13.96
CA LEU A 117 -3.78 1.38 -13.65
C LEU A 117 -2.71 1.28 -12.57
N MET A 118 -3.05 0.75 -11.41
CA MET A 118 -2.11 0.56 -10.31
C MET A 118 -2.25 -0.80 -9.63
N SER A 119 -1.17 -1.27 -9.01
CA SER A 119 -1.16 -2.47 -8.19
C SER A 119 -0.22 -2.30 -7.00
N SER A 120 -0.68 -2.71 -5.82
CA SER A 120 0.17 -2.80 -4.64
C SER A 120 0.72 -4.22 -4.51
N VAL A 121 2.00 -4.30 -4.15
CA VAL A 121 2.71 -5.55 -3.82
C VAL A 121 2.97 -5.67 -2.32
N ALA A 122 2.31 -4.83 -1.51
CA ALA A 122 2.43 -4.83 -0.07
C ALA A 122 1.99 -6.18 0.53
N PRO A 123 2.81 -6.81 1.41
CA PRO A 123 2.48 -8.07 2.06
C PRO A 123 1.24 -8.05 2.97
N LEU A 124 0.85 -6.87 3.47
CA LEU A 124 -0.26 -6.67 4.40
C LEU A 124 -1.07 -5.46 3.99
N GLN A 125 -2.38 -5.49 4.27
CA GLN A 125 -3.18 -4.26 4.22
C GLN A 125 -2.82 -3.33 5.39
N THR A 126 -3.06 -2.03 5.24
CA THR A 126 -2.78 -1.03 6.29
C THR A 126 -3.46 -1.38 7.61
N SER A 127 -4.74 -1.75 7.57
CA SER A 127 -5.50 -2.14 8.78
C SER A 127 -4.90 -3.36 9.48
N GLU A 128 -4.41 -4.35 8.73
CA GLU A 128 -3.76 -5.53 9.28
C GLU A 128 -2.42 -5.18 9.93
N ALA A 129 -1.59 -4.38 9.26
CA ALA A 129 -0.30 -3.94 9.78
C ALA A 129 -0.46 -3.12 11.07
N LEU A 130 -1.45 -2.21 11.10
CA LEU A 130 -1.81 -1.44 12.30
C LEU A 130 -2.30 -2.37 13.41
N LYS A 131 -3.14 -3.36 13.13
CA LYS A 131 -3.63 -4.30 14.15
C LYS A 131 -2.53 -5.19 14.71
N ILE A 132 -1.67 -5.73 13.86
CA ILE A 132 -0.54 -6.58 14.27
C ILE A 132 0.42 -5.78 15.17
N THR A 133 0.70 -4.54 14.78
CA THR A 133 1.63 -3.68 15.52
C THR A 133 1.07 -3.29 16.89
N SER A 134 -0.19 -2.81 16.95
CA SER A 134 -0.82 -2.39 18.22
C SER A 134 -0.92 -3.56 19.20
N ASN A 135 -1.25 -4.76 18.72
CA ASN A 135 -1.24 -5.97 19.54
C ASN A 135 0.16 -6.27 20.12
N ALA A 136 1.22 -6.11 19.32
CA ALA A 136 2.59 -6.38 19.74
C ALA A 136 3.09 -5.39 20.81
N ILE A 137 2.55 -4.17 20.86
CA ILE A 137 2.91 -3.14 21.84
C ILE A 137 1.86 -2.93 22.93
N SER A 138 0.77 -3.71 22.95
CA SER A 138 -0.40 -3.52 23.82
C SER A 138 -0.11 -3.41 25.32
N LYS A 139 1.00 -4.00 25.79
CA LYS A 139 1.43 -3.98 27.20
C LYS A 139 2.44 -2.86 27.53
N LYS A 140 2.85 -2.05 26.56
CA LYS A 140 3.75 -0.92 26.77
C LYS A 140 3.00 0.19 27.50
N LYS A 141 3.60 0.76 28.55
CA LYS A 141 2.99 1.86 29.32
C LYS A 141 2.73 3.09 28.44
N GLU A 142 3.60 3.36 27.48
CA GLU A 142 3.47 4.47 26.53
C GLU A 142 2.28 4.29 25.60
N TRP A 143 2.01 3.04 25.19
CA TRP A 143 0.80 2.71 24.41
C TRP A 143 -0.47 2.94 25.22
N VAL A 144 -0.50 2.49 26.48
CA VAL A 144 -1.63 2.73 27.39
C VAL A 144 -1.85 4.23 27.58
N HIS A 145 -0.78 5.00 27.86
CA HIS A 145 -0.84 6.45 27.98
C HIS A 145 -1.38 7.12 26.71
N LEU A 146 -0.92 6.71 25.52
CA LEU A 146 -1.43 7.24 24.26
C LEU A 146 -2.93 6.97 24.07
N LEU A 147 -3.40 5.77 24.44
CA LEU A 147 -4.82 5.41 24.38
C LEU A 147 -5.67 6.17 25.40
N GLU A 148 -5.13 6.47 26.58
CA GLU A 148 -5.80 7.31 27.58
C GLU A 148 -5.96 8.74 27.08
N LYS A 149 -4.92 9.29 26.42
CA LYS A 149 -4.96 10.64 25.82
C LYS A 149 -5.93 10.75 24.67
N ALA A 150 -6.12 9.68 23.90
CA ALA A 150 -7.09 9.68 22.82
C ALA A 150 -8.54 9.82 23.29
N ASP A 151 -8.90 9.44 24.53
CA ASP A 151 -10.24 9.63 25.12
C ASP A 151 -11.47 9.42 24.18
N ASN A 152 -11.55 8.27 23.50
CA ASN A 152 -12.55 7.93 22.45
C ASN A 152 -12.41 8.66 21.10
N GLU A 153 -11.43 9.52 20.94
CA GLU A 153 -11.04 10.04 19.64
C GLU A 153 -10.35 8.96 18.79
N GLU A 154 -10.36 9.23 17.49
CA GLU A 154 -9.85 8.33 16.47
C GLU A 154 -8.33 8.34 16.50
N LEU A 155 -7.71 7.22 16.89
CA LEU A 155 -6.26 7.09 16.82
C LEU A 155 -5.85 6.99 15.35
N SER A 156 -5.16 8.01 14.86
CA SER A 156 -4.60 7.99 13.51
C SER A 156 -3.40 7.05 13.46
N GLY A 157 -3.38 6.16 12.46
CA GLY A 157 -2.28 5.24 12.21
C GLY A 157 -1.83 5.33 10.77
N SER A 158 -0.52 5.47 10.55
CA SER A 158 0.08 5.42 9.21
C SER A 158 1.04 4.27 9.04
N LEU A 159 1.17 3.79 7.80
CA LEU A 159 2.05 2.68 7.40
C LEU A 159 3.00 3.14 6.31
N THR A 160 4.28 2.80 6.46
CA THR A 160 5.32 2.95 5.44
C THR A 160 6.17 1.69 5.36
N TRP A 161 6.48 1.22 4.15
CA TRP A 161 7.28 0.03 3.90
C TRP A 161 8.76 0.38 3.68
N ASP A 162 9.62 -0.57 4.05
CA ASP A 162 11.04 -0.59 3.72
C ASP A 162 11.38 -1.99 3.19
N GLY A 163 11.11 -2.18 1.90
CA GLY A 163 11.11 -3.52 1.29
C GLY A 163 9.91 -4.37 1.70
N LEU A 164 9.97 -5.67 1.38
CA LEU A 164 8.87 -6.63 1.59
C LEU A 164 8.89 -7.31 2.97
N ASP A 165 9.93 -7.08 3.76
CA ASP A 165 10.16 -7.75 5.03
C ASP A 165 10.23 -6.78 6.22
N THR A 166 10.14 -5.48 5.97
CA THR A 166 10.19 -4.46 7.00
C THR A 166 9.14 -3.38 6.72
N PHE A 167 8.45 -2.94 7.76
CA PHE A 167 7.57 -1.79 7.68
C PHE A 167 7.61 -0.99 8.98
N LYS A 168 7.12 0.23 8.90
CA LYS A 168 7.02 1.16 10.01
C LYS A 168 5.59 1.65 10.14
N VAL A 169 5.07 1.55 11.35
CA VAL A 169 3.79 2.11 11.74
C VAL A 169 4.02 3.29 12.66
N VAL A 170 3.26 4.36 12.43
CA VAL A 170 3.24 5.54 13.30
C VAL A 170 1.80 5.75 13.76
N TYR A 171 1.57 5.65 15.06
CA TYR A 171 0.33 6.09 15.69
C TYR A 171 0.49 7.50 16.21
N SER A 172 -0.53 8.33 16.02
CA SER A 172 -0.53 9.71 16.49
C SER A 172 -1.90 10.09 17.03
N VAL A 173 -1.89 10.82 18.14
CA VAL A 173 -3.07 11.50 18.67
C VAL A 173 -2.68 12.88 19.19
N GLU A 174 -3.56 13.84 18.99
CA GLU A 174 -3.40 15.22 19.47
C GLU A 174 -4.39 15.47 20.58
N TRP A 175 -3.96 16.18 21.62
CA TRP A 175 -4.85 16.59 22.70
C TRP A 175 -4.51 18.01 23.18
N HIS A 176 -5.51 18.70 23.71
CA HIS A 176 -5.35 20.06 24.21
C HIS A 176 -4.80 20.10 25.63
N VAL A 177 -3.91 21.06 25.87
CA VAL A 177 -3.35 21.40 27.18
C VAL A 177 -3.38 22.92 27.31
N TYR A 178 -4.40 23.44 27.99
CA TYR A 178 -4.70 24.88 28.09
C TYR A 178 -4.84 25.54 26.69
N GLU A 179 -4.03 26.55 26.37
CA GLU A 179 -4.02 27.26 25.07
C GLU A 179 -3.11 26.59 24.03
N ALA A 180 -2.58 25.41 24.33
CA ALA A 180 -1.69 24.66 23.45
C ALA A 180 -2.26 23.30 23.10
N TYR A 181 -1.66 22.67 22.09
CA TYR A 181 -1.88 21.26 21.80
C TYR A 181 -0.59 20.47 22.02
N THR A 182 -0.76 19.19 22.31
CA THR A 182 0.33 18.22 22.40
C THR A 182 0.01 17.08 21.45
N THR A 183 0.99 16.68 20.66
CA THR A 183 0.90 15.51 19.79
C THR A 183 1.74 14.40 20.40
N GLY A 184 1.11 13.28 20.71
CA GLY A 184 1.77 12.05 21.12
C GLY A 184 1.94 11.11 19.94
N THR A 185 3.14 10.60 19.75
CA THR A 185 3.48 9.74 18.61
C THR A 185 4.18 8.47 19.08
N ILE A 186 3.69 7.31 18.61
CA ILE A 186 4.38 6.02 18.76
C ILE A 186 4.81 5.52 17.37
N GLU A 187 6.12 5.44 17.16
CA GLU A 187 6.72 4.81 15.98
C GLU A 187 7.20 3.39 16.32
N VAL A 188 6.76 2.42 15.53
CA VAL A 188 7.19 1.02 15.65
C VAL A 188 7.68 0.53 14.30
N LYS A 189 8.92 0.04 14.23
CA LYS A 189 9.40 -0.70 13.05
C LYS A 189 9.18 -2.18 13.28
N MET A 190 8.49 -2.83 12.36
CA MET A 190 8.22 -4.26 12.37
C MET A 190 9.08 -4.94 11.32
N LYS A 191 9.68 -6.08 11.68
CA LYS A 191 10.48 -6.91 10.78
C LYS A 191 9.90 -8.31 10.70
N LYS A 192 9.89 -8.90 9.51
CA LYS A 192 9.44 -10.26 9.25
C LYS A 192 10.47 -11.26 9.78
N SER A 193 10.00 -12.21 10.56
CA SER A 193 10.76 -13.34 11.07
C SER A 193 9.96 -14.62 10.84
N GLY A 194 10.36 -15.37 9.81
CA GLY A 194 9.57 -16.50 9.30
C GLY A 194 8.19 -16.04 8.81
N SER A 195 7.14 -16.61 9.41
CA SER A 195 5.74 -16.24 9.14
C SER A 195 5.21 -15.10 10.02
N LYS A 196 5.99 -14.60 10.98
CA LYS A 196 5.55 -13.59 11.96
C LYS A 196 6.18 -12.23 11.69
N TRP A 197 5.50 -11.18 12.16
CA TRP A 197 6.03 -9.83 12.22
C TRP A 197 6.36 -9.49 13.66
N ILE A 198 7.58 -9.02 13.92
CA ILE A 198 8.09 -8.77 15.28
C ILE A 198 8.59 -7.32 15.36
N PRO A 199 8.31 -6.58 16.45
CA PRO A 199 8.88 -5.27 16.66
C PRO A 199 10.41 -5.33 16.68
N SER A 200 11.05 -4.51 15.86
CA SER A 200 12.49 -4.30 15.78
C SER A 200 12.94 -2.99 16.40
N SER A 201 12.04 -2.00 16.48
CA SER A 201 12.24 -0.77 17.24
C SER A 201 10.91 -0.26 17.79
N PHE A 202 11.01 0.54 18.86
CA PHE A 202 9.90 1.24 19.47
C PHE A 202 10.39 2.62 19.90
N ASN A 203 9.69 3.67 19.48
CA ASN A 203 9.99 5.03 19.87
C ASN A 203 8.68 5.75 20.21
N TYR A 204 8.67 6.43 21.35
CA TYR A 204 7.56 7.25 21.77
C TYR A 204 8.07 8.68 22.00
N ARG A 205 7.32 9.66 21.52
CA ARG A 205 7.63 11.08 21.67
C ARG A 205 6.35 11.87 21.91
N GLU A 206 6.49 12.96 22.63
CA GLU A 206 5.50 14.02 22.70
C GLU A 206 6.13 15.31 22.18
N SER A 207 5.35 16.08 21.42
CA SER A 207 5.74 17.41 20.97
C SER A 207 4.64 18.40 21.30
N TRP A 208 5.05 19.57 21.78
CA TRP A 208 4.16 20.68 22.10
C TRP A 208 4.10 21.67 20.95
N GLY A 209 2.89 22.16 20.65
CA GLY A 209 2.64 23.19 19.65
C GLY A 209 1.74 24.30 20.20
N VAL A 210 1.99 25.53 19.75
CA VAL A 210 1.15 26.69 20.06
C VAL A 210 0.11 26.83 18.96
N ILE A 211 -1.14 27.09 19.33
CA ILE A 211 -2.16 27.54 18.38
C ILE A 211 -1.84 29.00 18.08
N MET A 212 -1.33 29.30 16.89
CA MET A 212 -1.20 30.70 16.46
C MET A 212 -2.62 31.22 16.13
N PRO A 213 -3.06 32.32 16.75
CA PRO A 213 -4.38 32.90 16.52
C PRO A 213 -4.54 33.46 15.10
#